data_AF-A0A1M5QR67-F1
#
_entry.id   AF-A0A1M5QR67-F1
#
_cell.length_a   1.000
_cell.length_b   1.000
_cell.length_c   1.000
_cell.angle_alpha   90.00
_cell.angle_beta   90.00
_cell.angle_gamma   90.00
#
_symmetry.space_group_name_H-M   'P 1'
#
loop_
_entity.id
_entity.type
_entity.pdbx_description
1 polymer ?
#
loop_
_entity_poly.entity_id
_entity_poly.type
_entity_poly.pdbx_seq_one_letter_code
_entity_poly.pdbx_strand_id
1 'polypeptide(L)'
;MKQHVIKRSSFALFLFISMLLLSGCTQSPEKTLENFKQAVEDRDYATFYKLVDKDEDVYWTEKQAQSIIEDFHDNREDYTFQLELLQQQAMALKENNALINEEGMLYFNKDKQLKIRKYDVAIGQELIDGVEKLSVKIDGDKKIKLNKNDKPKLGLFGPGKYSFEATAKYPYSNVKNKGDFDVSGFSDFNQTVELGLEGNYVGIASNIPDTKLFINGKDANVNISSLEGGEMNNESLFGSSLPDHNFGPVAKGTSLQGVAKMPWGKIKGEEVKITADTNSYDLTPKILLDKQEQKKVTKLINNYHKDKMTALVNLDDKHLKNLSNSFKKSISKEITQAKENERTYAGKVLGTRIDYSKAFYEEGEGGRHYVTIPIELHRTYVERYFFNKDEETTEEYENLEIKLEYISDEEKWIVDNEETHYATSDDDYMKSKEVVETEF
;
A
#
# COMPACT_ATOMS: atom_id res chain seq x y z
N MET A 1 37.38 90.46 -17.74
CA MET A 1 36.48 89.30 -17.56
C MET A 1 37.35 88.09 -17.15
N LYS A 2 37.58 87.89 -15.85
CA LYS A 2 38.24 86.68 -15.29
C LYS A 2 37.47 86.31 -14.03
N GLN A 3 36.71 85.23 -14.13
CA GLN A 3 35.83 84.72 -13.08
C GLN A 3 36.57 83.76 -12.15
N HIS A 4 36.16 83.84 -10.88
CA HIS A 4 36.50 82.97 -9.77
C HIS A 4 36.25 81.49 -10.05
N VAL A 5 37.22 80.65 -9.67
CA VAL A 5 36.97 79.24 -9.32
C VAL A 5 37.52 79.03 -7.91
N ILE A 6 36.63 79.08 -6.93
CA ILE A 6 36.90 78.66 -5.55
C ILE A 6 35.73 77.78 -5.09
N LYS A 7 36.10 76.61 -4.54
CA LYS A 7 35.35 75.71 -3.65
C LYS A 7 34.14 74.95 -4.24
N ARG A 8 34.39 73.71 -4.67
CA ARG A 8 33.39 72.62 -4.69
C ARG A 8 33.88 71.26 -4.14
N SER A 9 35.03 71.21 -3.46
CA SER A 9 35.63 69.93 -3.05
C SER A 9 35.43 69.56 -1.56
N SER A 10 34.84 70.43 -0.74
CA SER A 10 34.68 70.16 0.71
C SER A 10 33.27 69.76 1.13
N PHE A 11 32.30 69.69 0.21
CA PHE A 11 30.90 69.38 0.55
C PHE A 11 30.53 67.90 0.31
N ALA A 12 31.20 67.22 -0.62
CA ALA A 12 30.95 65.81 -0.92
C ALA A 12 31.59 64.85 0.10
N LEU A 13 32.70 65.26 0.74
CA LEU A 13 33.39 64.44 1.74
C LEU A 13 32.68 64.46 3.11
N PHE A 14 31.95 65.54 3.44
CA PHE A 14 31.17 65.63 4.68
C PHE A 14 29.88 64.81 4.64
N LEU A 15 29.29 64.64 3.45
CA LEU A 15 28.04 63.90 3.26
C LEU A 15 28.25 62.37 3.24
N PHE A 16 29.45 61.90 2.87
CA PHE A 16 29.82 60.49 2.97
C PHE A 16 30.23 60.09 4.40
N ILE A 17 30.78 61.02 5.18
CA ILE A 17 31.15 60.79 6.59
C ILE A 17 29.93 60.86 7.53
N SER A 18 28.88 61.65 7.22
CA SER A 18 27.65 61.63 8.02
C SER A 18 26.76 60.40 7.75
N MET A 19 26.91 59.73 6.60
CA MET A 19 26.20 58.48 6.29
C MET A 19 26.86 57.24 6.89
N LEU A 20 28.16 57.31 7.22
CA LEU A 20 28.92 56.27 7.93
C LEU A 20 28.84 56.38 9.48
N LEU A 21 28.28 57.46 10.01
CA LEU A 21 28.13 57.68 11.47
C LEU A 21 26.74 57.30 12.02
N LEU A 22 25.80 56.83 11.19
CA LEU A 22 24.49 56.34 11.65
C LEU A 22 24.45 54.82 11.90
N SER A 23 25.54 54.10 11.63
CA SER A 23 25.63 52.64 11.82
C SER A 23 26.15 52.24 13.22
N GLY A 24 26.40 53.19 14.12
CA GLY A 24 27.07 52.95 15.40
C GLY A 24 26.28 53.35 16.65
N CYS A 25 25.03 53.79 16.54
CA CYS A 25 24.17 53.96 17.71
C CYS A 25 23.53 52.62 18.06
N THR A 26 24.11 51.89 19.01
CA THR A 26 23.39 50.83 19.74
C THR A 26 22.07 51.43 20.22
N GLN A 27 20.96 51.11 19.55
CA GLN A 27 19.63 51.52 19.98
C GLN A 27 19.41 50.92 21.37
N SER A 28 18.93 51.73 22.31
CA SER A 28 18.60 51.20 23.64
C SER A 28 17.40 50.26 23.52
N PRO A 29 17.30 49.21 24.36
CA PRO A 29 16.16 48.29 24.36
C PRO A 29 14.80 49.00 24.38
N GLU A 30 14.68 50.13 25.08
CA GLU A 30 13.45 50.93 25.13
C GLU A 30 13.09 51.56 23.78
N LYS A 31 14.09 52.06 23.04
CA LYS A 31 13.87 52.60 21.69
C LYS A 31 13.53 51.49 20.70
N THR A 32 14.18 50.33 20.82
CA THR A 32 13.83 49.14 20.03
C THR A 32 12.41 48.68 20.32
N LEU A 33 11.97 48.70 21.58
CA LEU A 33 10.60 48.36 21.96
C LEU A 33 9.57 49.34 21.38
N GLU A 34 9.85 50.64 21.39
CA GLU A 34 8.97 51.63 20.79
C GLU A 34 8.83 51.42 19.27
N ASN A 35 9.96 51.17 18.59
CA ASN A 35 9.95 50.84 17.17
C ASN A 35 9.19 49.53 16.88
N PHE A 36 9.31 48.52 17.76
CA PHE A 36 8.55 47.27 17.65
C PHE A 36 7.04 47.53 17.77
N LYS A 37 6.61 48.25 18.81
CA LYS A 37 5.19 48.62 19.00
C LYS A 37 4.65 49.35 17.78
N GLN A 38 5.37 50.37 17.33
CA GLN A 38 4.96 51.16 16.18
C GLN A 38 4.88 50.30 14.91
N ALA A 39 5.87 49.44 14.66
CA ALA A 39 5.85 48.55 13.51
C ALA A 39 4.66 47.56 13.54
N VAL A 40 4.30 47.04 14.73
CA VAL A 40 3.10 46.21 14.88
C VAL A 40 1.84 47.04 14.61
N GLU A 41 1.62 48.16 15.29
CA GLU A 41 0.40 48.98 15.14
C GLU A 41 0.21 49.51 13.71
N ASP A 42 1.30 49.95 13.06
CA ASP A 42 1.27 50.48 11.69
C ASP A 42 1.28 49.37 10.61
N ARG A 43 1.35 48.09 11.02
CA ARG A 43 1.52 46.91 10.14
C ARG A 43 2.74 47.01 9.22
N ASP A 44 3.81 47.66 9.71
CA ASP A 44 5.08 47.83 9.00
C ASP A 44 6.01 46.62 9.21
N TYR A 45 5.69 45.53 8.51
CA TYR A 45 6.45 44.28 8.54
C TYR A 45 7.90 44.43 8.03
N ALA A 46 8.16 45.37 7.13
CA ALA A 46 9.50 45.60 6.59
C ALA A 46 10.43 46.20 7.66
N THR A 47 9.92 47.15 8.44
CA THR A 47 10.64 47.70 9.59
C THR A 47 10.79 46.65 10.69
N PHE A 48 9.74 45.89 11.00
CA PHE A 48 9.82 44.81 11.99
C PHE A 48 10.87 43.75 11.62
N TYR A 49 10.86 43.26 10.38
CA TYR A 49 11.83 42.27 9.90
C TYR A 49 13.28 42.75 9.96
N LYS A 50 13.54 44.06 9.78
CA LYS A 50 14.87 44.67 9.90
C LYS A 50 15.27 44.95 11.35
N LEU A 51 14.30 45.18 12.23
CA LEU A 51 14.51 45.44 13.65
C LEU A 51 14.99 44.18 14.38
N VAL A 52 14.49 43.02 13.96
CA VAL A 52 14.79 41.74 14.58
C VAL A 52 16.04 41.13 13.98
N ASP A 53 17.00 40.85 14.85
CA ASP A 53 18.23 40.13 14.54
C ASP A 53 17.98 38.62 14.52
N LYS A 54 18.55 37.95 13.52
CA LYS A 54 18.32 36.53 13.23
C LYS A 54 19.65 35.83 13.03
N ASP A 55 19.76 34.64 13.58
CA ASP A 55 20.95 33.82 13.40
C ASP A 55 20.94 33.20 12.00
N GLU A 56 22.13 32.97 11.43
CA GLU A 56 22.29 32.54 10.03
C GLU A 56 21.62 31.20 9.72
N ASP A 57 21.45 30.34 10.72
CA ASP A 57 20.85 29.02 10.61
C ASP A 57 19.32 29.00 10.71
N VAL A 58 18.70 30.13 11.06
CA VAL A 58 17.25 30.26 11.26
C VAL A 58 16.59 30.71 9.97
N TYR A 59 15.69 29.88 9.43
CA TYR A 59 14.86 30.28 8.31
C TYR A 59 13.71 31.15 8.78
N TRP A 60 13.77 32.44 8.46
CA TRP A 60 12.73 33.42 8.77
C TRP A 60 12.81 34.57 7.76
N THR A 61 11.69 34.88 7.10
CA THR A 61 11.64 35.89 6.04
C THR A 61 10.67 37.01 6.38
N GLU A 62 10.61 38.03 5.54
CA GLU A 62 9.64 39.12 5.67
C GLU A 62 8.18 38.62 5.65
N LYS A 63 7.90 37.49 4.99
CA LYS A 63 6.58 36.83 5.02
C LYS A 63 6.21 36.38 6.43
N GLN A 64 7.16 35.81 7.17
CA GLN A 64 6.90 35.38 8.54
C GLN A 64 6.80 36.58 9.49
N ALA A 65 7.60 37.61 9.29
CA ALA A 65 7.46 38.87 10.01
C ALA A 65 6.06 39.49 9.83
N GLN A 66 5.55 39.48 8.59
CA GLN A 66 4.17 39.86 8.30
C GLN A 66 3.18 38.94 9.05
N SER A 67 3.36 37.62 8.99
CA SER A 67 2.43 36.69 9.66
C SER A 67 2.36 36.88 11.18
N ILE A 68 3.47 37.19 11.85
CA ILE A 68 3.49 37.49 13.30
C ILE A 68 2.75 38.79 13.60
N ILE A 69 2.96 39.85 12.81
CA ILE A 69 2.25 41.11 13.00
C ILE A 69 0.75 40.90 12.84
N GLU A 70 0.34 40.17 11.80
CA GLU A 70 -1.07 39.84 11.59
C GLU A 70 -1.63 39.04 12.76
N ASP A 71 -0.89 38.05 13.26
CA ASP A 71 -1.26 37.27 14.43
C ASP A 71 -1.39 38.12 15.71
N PHE A 72 -0.50 39.10 15.91
CA PHE A 72 -0.62 40.08 17.01
C PHE A 72 -1.83 41.00 16.88
N HIS A 73 -2.31 41.27 15.67
CA HIS A 73 -3.54 42.02 15.45
C HIS A 73 -4.78 41.17 15.70
N ASP A 74 -4.76 39.93 15.21
CA ASP A 74 -5.86 38.98 15.34
C ASP A 74 -5.97 38.45 16.79
N ASN A 75 -4.85 38.32 17.49
CA ASN A 75 -4.74 37.91 18.89
C ASN A 75 -3.97 38.94 19.72
N ARG A 76 -4.71 39.95 20.21
CA ARG A 76 -4.15 41.03 21.05
C ARG A 76 -3.60 40.54 22.39
N GLU A 77 -4.02 39.38 22.89
CA GLU A 77 -3.49 38.82 24.13
C GLU A 77 -2.04 38.37 23.95
N ASP A 78 -1.74 37.65 22.87
CA ASP A 78 -0.37 37.21 22.54
C ASP A 78 0.57 38.40 22.31
N TYR A 79 0.08 39.45 21.66
CA TYR A 79 0.84 40.69 21.51
C TYR A 79 1.14 41.35 22.86
N THR A 80 0.13 41.44 23.74
CA THR A 80 0.29 42.04 25.07
C THR A 80 1.29 41.25 25.89
N PHE A 81 1.19 39.92 25.89
CA PHE A 81 2.11 39.03 26.58
C PHE A 81 3.54 39.15 26.06
N GLN A 82 3.74 39.11 24.74
CA GLN A 82 5.05 39.31 24.13
C GLN A 82 5.65 40.68 24.50
N LEU A 83 4.83 41.73 24.55
CA LEU A 83 5.25 43.07 24.90
C LEU A 83 5.69 43.16 26.37
N GLU A 84 4.94 42.55 27.29
CA GLU A 84 5.28 42.48 28.71
C GLU A 84 6.63 41.77 28.93
N LEU A 85 6.86 40.64 28.25
CA LEU A 85 8.14 39.92 28.29
C LEU A 85 9.30 40.82 27.84
N LEU A 86 9.14 41.52 26.71
CA LEU A 86 10.17 42.43 26.19
C LEU A 86 10.40 43.64 27.11
N GLN A 87 9.37 44.16 27.77
CA GLN A 87 9.48 45.24 28.75
C GLN A 87 10.29 44.81 29.98
N GLN A 88 10.01 43.62 30.51
CA GLN A 88 10.75 43.06 31.64
C GLN A 88 12.23 42.86 31.28
N GLN A 89 12.50 42.33 30.08
CA GLN A 89 13.86 42.13 29.58
C GLN A 89 14.61 43.46 29.37
N ALA A 90 13.94 44.49 28.84
CA ALA A 90 14.52 45.83 28.69
C ALA A 90 14.87 46.46 30.05
N MET A 91 13.99 46.33 31.06
CA MET A 91 14.28 46.79 32.43
C MET A 91 15.46 46.03 33.05
N ALA A 92 15.49 44.70 32.90
CA ALA A 92 16.59 43.88 33.40
C ALA A 92 17.94 44.30 32.77
N LEU A 93 17.97 44.58 31.46
CA LEU A 93 19.17 45.08 30.77
C LEU A 93 19.61 46.46 31.24
N LYS A 94 18.66 47.32 31.63
CA LYS A 94 18.94 48.66 32.17
C LYS A 94 19.49 48.60 33.58
N GLU A 95 18.94 47.71 34.41
CA GLU A 95 19.34 47.51 35.81
C GLU A 95 20.52 46.55 35.98
N ASN A 96 20.99 45.95 34.88
CA ASN A 96 22.04 44.92 34.86
C ASN A 96 21.67 43.67 35.69
N ASN A 97 20.37 43.33 35.69
CA ASN A 97 19.83 42.11 36.28
C ASN A 97 19.94 40.93 35.31
N ALA A 98 19.68 39.72 35.82
CA ALA A 98 19.60 38.53 34.98
C ALA A 98 18.45 38.62 33.96
N LEU A 99 18.74 38.26 32.70
CA LEU A 99 17.74 38.17 31.63
C LEU A 99 17.00 36.83 31.72
N ILE A 100 15.66 36.90 31.67
CA ILE A 100 14.78 35.72 31.58
C ILE A 100 14.26 35.64 30.14
N ASN A 101 14.79 34.67 29.39
CA ASN A 101 14.53 34.50 27.96
C ASN A 101 13.98 33.10 27.65
N GLU A 102 13.23 32.52 28.58
CA GLU A 102 12.67 31.15 28.47
C GLU A 102 11.37 31.12 27.65
N GLU A 103 10.70 32.27 27.52
CA GLU A 103 9.40 32.39 26.85
C GLU A 103 9.43 33.45 25.74
N GLY A 104 8.41 33.45 24.88
CA GLY A 104 8.20 34.46 23.85
C GLY A 104 8.79 34.08 22.47
N MET A 105 8.11 34.56 21.44
CA MET A 105 8.54 34.55 20.04
C MET A 105 9.74 35.47 19.77
N LEU A 106 9.91 36.52 20.59
CA LEU A 106 11.00 37.49 20.53
C LEU A 106 11.64 37.65 21.90
N TYR A 107 12.93 37.98 21.94
CA TYR A 107 13.64 38.26 23.19
C TYR A 107 14.83 39.21 22.99
N PHE A 108 15.26 39.92 24.03
CA PHE A 108 16.53 40.65 24.01
C PHE A 108 17.69 39.77 24.45
N ASN A 109 18.82 39.82 23.72
CA ASN A 109 20.07 39.20 24.17
C ASN A 109 20.89 40.14 25.08
N LYS A 110 22.01 39.64 25.61
CA LYS A 110 22.92 40.41 26.48
C LYS A 110 23.52 41.64 25.79
N ASP A 111 23.63 41.59 24.46
CA ASP A 111 24.13 42.68 23.62
C ASP A 111 23.05 43.71 23.26
N LYS A 112 21.87 43.63 23.91
CA LYS A 112 20.72 44.53 23.75
C LYS A 112 20.08 44.47 22.36
N GLN A 113 20.30 43.40 21.61
CA GLN A 113 19.67 43.15 20.31
C GLN A 113 18.35 42.40 20.51
N LEU A 114 17.31 42.80 19.77
CA LEU A 114 16.06 42.06 19.69
C LEU A 114 16.26 40.87 18.77
N LYS A 115 16.14 39.66 19.29
CA LYS A 115 16.34 38.39 18.59
C LYS A 115 15.02 37.69 18.33
N ILE A 116 14.97 36.95 17.23
CA ILE A 116 13.90 35.99 16.94
C ILE A 116 14.13 34.68 17.71
N ARG A 117 13.06 34.09 18.23
CA ARG A 117 13.10 32.75 18.82
C ARG A 117 13.38 31.70 17.74
N LYS A 118 14.12 30.65 18.12
CA LYS A 118 14.41 29.52 17.25
C LYS A 118 13.56 28.33 17.61
N TYR A 119 12.97 27.70 16.61
CA TYR A 119 12.19 26.47 16.75
C TYR A 119 12.86 25.34 15.98
N ASP A 120 13.08 24.18 16.60
CA ASP A 120 13.50 22.95 15.93
C ASP A 120 12.26 22.27 15.35
N VAL A 121 12.15 22.29 14.03
CA VAL A 121 10.99 21.76 13.32
C VAL A 121 11.36 20.41 12.69
N ALA A 122 10.61 19.39 13.09
CA ALA A 122 10.73 18.02 12.62
C ALA A 122 9.44 17.53 11.93
N ILE A 123 9.54 16.40 11.25
CA ILE A 123 8.41 15.67 10.65
C ILE A 123 8.09 14.50 11.59
N GLY A 124 6.80 14.21 11.80
CA GLY A 124 6.36 13.03 12.56
C GLY A 124 7.00 11.75 12.00
N GLN A 125 7.57 10.91 12.86
CA GLN A 125 8.41 9.80 12.41
C GLN A 125 7.57 8.68 11.77
N GLU A 126 6.38 8.42 12.30
CA GLU A 126 5.38 7.52 11.71
C GLU A 126 4.96 7.94 10.29
N LEU A 127 5.02 9.23 9.97
CA LEU A 127 4.57 9.76 8.68
C LEU A 127 5.57 9.56 7.53
N ILE A 128 6.79 9.10 7.83
CA ILE A 128 7.83 8.83 6.83
C ILE A 128 8.21 7.36 6.73
N ASP A 129 7.51 6.46 7.43
CA ASP A 129 7.78 5.03 7.30
C ASP A 129 7.53 4.56 5.85
N GLY A 130 8.38 3.65 5.37
CA GLY A 130 8.37 3.19 3.98
C GLY A 130 8.80 4.21 2.91
N VAL A 131 9.07 5.47 3.26
CA VAL A 131 9.52 6.49 2.29
C VAL A 131 10.99 6.24 1.90
N GLU A 132 11.25 6.08 0.60
CA GLU A 132 12.62 5.97 0.08
C GLU A 132 13.31 7.34 0.04
N LYS A 133 12.56 8.35 -0.39
CA LYS A 133 13.05 9.71 -0.60
C LYS A 133 11.95 10.73 -0.39
N LEU A 134 12.27 11.78 0.35
CA LEU A 134 11.40 12.90 0.61
C LEU A 134 12.05 14.20 0.10
N SER A 135 11.25 15.03 -0.56
CA SER A 135 11.62 16.39 -0.93
C SER A 135 10.59 17.35 -0.39
N VAL A 136 11.01 18.34 0.37
CA VAL A 136 10.15 19.40 0.93
C VAL A 136 10.66 20.75 0.47
N LYS A 137 9.74 21.62 0.04
CA LYS A 137 10.02 22.99 -0.38
C LYS A 137 9.20 23.94 0.48
N ILE A 138 9.84 24.78 1.27
CA ILE A 138 9.20 25.74 2.17
C ILE A 138 9.20 27.12 1.52
N ASP A 139 8.03 27.78 1.47
CA ASP A 139 7.77 29.10 0.88
C ASP A 139 8.27 29.33 -0.54
N GLY A 140 8.56 28.25 -1.27
CA GLY A 140 9.13 28.32 -2.61
C GLY A 140 10.65 28.45 -2.67
N ASP A 141 11.33 28.59 -1.53
CA ASP A 141 12.75 28.95 -1.47
C ASP A 141 13.60 27.85 -0.82
N LYS A 142 13.33 27.53 0.45
CA LYS A 142 14.10 26.53 1.20
C LYS A 142 13.75 25.12 0.71
N LYS A 143 14.76 24.39 0.22
CA LYS A 143 14.61 23.02 -0.27
C LYS A 143 15.32 22.05 0.65
N ILE A 144 14.60 21.05 1.11
CA ILE A 144 15.09 19.99 1.99
C ILE A 144 14.90 18.67 1.26
N LYS A 145 15.92 17.81 1.30
CA LYS A 145 15.87 16.46 0.74
C LYS A 145 16.33 15.50 1.81
N LEU A 146 15.50 14.48 2.08
CA LEU A 146 15.76 13.44 3.05
C LEU A 146 15.66 12.08 2.34
N ASN A 147 16.49 11.14 2.75
CA ASN A 147 16.44 9.73 2.36
C ASN A 147 15.96 8.90 3.54
N LYS A 148 15.64 7.62 3.28
CA LYS A 148 15.10 6.67 4.28
C LYS A 148 15.78 6.67 5.65
N ASN A 149 17.09 6.88 5.72
CA ASN A 149 17.87 6.80 6.97
C ASN A 149 18.19 8.16 7.60
N ASP A 150 17.74 9.26 6.97
CA ASP A 150 18.01 10.60 7.48
C ASP A 150 17.05 10.91 8.64
N LYS A 151 17.51 11.74 9.58
CA LYS A 151 16.62 12.22 10.66
C LYS A 151 15.52 13.09 10.04
N PRO A 152 14.25 12.97 10.48
CA PRO A 152 13.12 13.73 9.94
C PRO A 152 13.13 15.20 10.38
N LYS A 153 14.20 15.94 10.09
CA LYS A 153 14.32 17.36 10.48
C LYS A 153 14.14 18.27 9.28
N LEU A 154 13.30 19.30 9.43
CA LEU A 154 13.17 20.40 8.48
C LEU A 154 14.18 21.53 8.78
N GLY A 155 14.65 21.60 10.03
CA GLY A 155 15.70 22.52 10.49
C GLY A 155 15.17 23.58 11.44
N LEU A 156 15.89 24.68 11.56
CA LEU A 156 15.53 25.78 12.46
C LEU A 156 14.71 26.84 11.75
N PHE A 157 13.66 27.29 12.42
CA PHE A 157 12.70 28.27 11.92
C PHE A 157 12.45 29.36 12.96
N GLY A 158 12.13 30.57 12.49
CA GLY A 158 11.52 31.58 13.34
C GLY A 158 10.03 31.32 13.52
N PRO A 159 9.35 32.05 14.41
CA PRO A 159 7.90 32.00 14.50
C PRO A 159 7.23 32.57 13.24
N GLY A 160 5.98 32.16 13.02
CA GLY A 160 5.14 32.57 11.91
C GLY A 160 4.62 31.41 11.07
N LYS A 161 3.81 31.77 10.06
CA LYS A 161 3.16 30.82 9.16
C LYS A 161 4.04 30.51 7.95
N TYR A 162 4.11 29.24 7.57
CA TYR A 162 4.92 28.73 6.48
C TYR A 162 4.07 27.88 5.54
N SER A 163 4.37 27.99 4.25
CA SER A 163 3.78 27.12 3.22
C SER A 163 4.78 26.03 2.81
N PHE A 164 4.29 24.84 2.46
CA PHE A 164 5.12 23.75 1.97
C PHE A 164 4.58 23.08 0.71
N GLU A 165 5.51 22.58 -0.11
CA GLU A 165 5.26 21.58 -1.13
C GLU A 165 6.12 20.37 -0.84
N ALA A 166 5.50 19.22 -0.59
CA ALA A 166 6.20 17.99 -0.25
C ALA A 166 5.95 16.90 -1.29
N THR A 167 6.96 16.05 -1.49
CA THR A 167 6.89 14.88 -2.37
C THR A 167 7.63 13.72 -1.72
N ALA A 168 6.89 12.67 -1.38
CA ALA A 168 7.41 11.39 -0.92
C ALA A 168 7.42 10.38 -2.06
N LYS A 169 8.56 9.70 -2.23
CA LYS A 169 8.70 8.55 -3.11
C LYS A 169 8.65 7.28 -2.28
N TYR A 170 7.67 6.43 -2.58
CA TYR A 170 7.51 5.07 -2.07
C TYR A 170 7.96 4.06 -3.15
N PRO A 171 8.10 2.77 -2.80
CA PRO A 171 8.47 1.75 -3.78
C PRO A 171 7.54 1.66 -4.99
N TYR A 172 6.24 1.91 -4.78
CA TYR A 172 5.18 1.71 -5.79
C TYR A 172 4.39 2.97 -6.14
N SER A 173 4.70 4.11 -5.53
CA SER A 173 3.97 5.36 -5.77
C SER A 173 4.79 6.60 -5.43
N ASN A 174 4.32 7.75 -5.90
CA ASN A 174 4.80 9.06 -5.45
C ASN A 174 3.61 9.83 -4.89
N VAL A 175 3.70 10.23 -3.63
CA VAL A 175 2.67 11.04 -2.96
C VAL A 175 3.17 12.48 -2.93
N LYS A 176 2.28 13.41 -3.27
CA LYS A 176 2.56 14.83 -3.26
C LYS A 176 1.49 15.53 -2.47
N ASN A 177 1.91 16.45 -1.61
CA ASN A 177 0.98 17.29 -0.88
C ASN A 177 1.50 18.73 -0.82
N LYS A 178 0.57 19.66 -0.61
CA LYS A 178 0.85 21.06 -0.32
C LYS A 178 -0.02 21.48 0.84
N GLY A 179 0.52 22.33 1.69
CA GLY A 179 -0.21 22.85 2.83
C GLY A 179 0.58 23.93 3.52
N ASP A 180 0.15 24.26 4.72
CA ASP A 180 0.77 25.26 5.57
C ASP A 180 0.99 24.67 6.96
N PHE A 181 1.95 25.21 7.70
CA PHE A 181 2.14 24.95 9.12
C PHE A 181 2.50 26.25 9.84
N ASP A 182 2.17 26.30 11.13
CA ASP A 182 2.45 27.44 11.99
C ASP A 182 3.54 27.08 13.00
N VAL A 183 4.35 28.06 13.34
CA VAL A 183 5.38 27.97 14.36
C VAL A 183 5.14 29.15 15.32
N SER A 184 4.49 28.91 16.45
CA SER A 184 4.03 30.00 17.33
C SER A 184 4.08 29.67 18.83
N GLY A 185 4.79 28.62 19.24
CA GLY A 185 4.89 28.22 20.65
C GLY A 185 5.61 29.26 21.52
N PHE A 186 5.00 29.72 22.61
CA PHE A 186 5.65 30.67 23.53
C PHE A 186 6.64 30.02 24.50
N SER A 187 6.50 28.73 24.78
CA SER A 187 7.35 27.99 25.74
C SER A 187 7.86 26.64 25.22
N ASP A 188 7.27 26.10 24.15
CA ASP A 188 7.78 24.91 23.46
C ASP A 188 8.37 25.28 22.09
N PHE A 189 9.68 25.08 21.99
CA PHE A 189 10.47 25.40 20.81
C PHE A 189 10.78 24.17 19.95
N ASN A 190 10.19 23.01 20.24
CA ASN A 190 10.23 21.84 19.35
C ASN A 190 8.86 21.69 18.70
N GLN A 191 8.83 21.59 17.38
CA GLN A 191 7.59 21.51 16.62
C GLN A 191 7.64 20.29 15.69
N THR A 192 6.51 19.58 15.62
CA THR A 192 6.33 18.46 14.69
C THR A 192 5.30 18.85 13.66
N VAL A 193 5.65 18.70 12.38
CA VAL A 193 4.79 19.05 11.25
C VAL A 193 4.32 17.79 10.55
N GLU A 194 3.01 17.74 10.29
CA GLU A 194 2.39 16.71 9.48
C GLU A 194 2.34 17.15 8.02
N LEU A 195 3.03 16.44 7.14
CA LEU A 195 3.07 16.78 5.72
C LEU A 195 1.93 16.15 4.90
N GLY A 196 1.11 15.29 5.52
CA GLY A 196 0.00 14.59 4.85
C GLY A 196 0.45 13.80 3.61
N LEU A 197 1.52 13.01 3.75
CA LEU A 197 2.12 12.24 2.65
C LEU A 197 1.68 10.77 2.62
N GLU A 198 0.61 10.46 3.34
CA GLU A 198 -0.04 9.15 3.31
C GLU A 198 -0.52 8.86 1.88
N GLY A 199 -0.11 7.71 1.34
CA GLY A 199 -0.62 7.24 0.06
C GLY A 199 -1.74 6.23 0.23
N ASN A 200 -2.31 5.80 -0.89
CA ASN A 200 -3.41 4.84 -0.86
C ASN A 200 -2.87 3.43 -0.58
N TYR A 201 -3.47 2.74 0.38
CA TYR A 201 -3.25 1.32 0.63
C TYR A 201 -4.44 0.52 0.12
N VAL A 202 -4.18 -0.72 -0.26
CA VAL A 202 -5.20 -1.67 -0.68
C VAL A 202 -4.98 -3.01 -0.01
N GLY A 203 -6.04 -3.79 0.06
CA GLY A 203 -6.04 -5.21 0.29
C GLY A 203 -5.62 -6.02 -0.91
N ILE A 204 -4.70 -6.95 -0.72
CA ILE A 204 -4.47 -8.03 -1.68
C ILE A 204 -4.42 -9.37 -0.97
N ALA A 205 -5.02 -10.38 -1.60
CA ALA A 205 -5.02 -11.74 -1.09
C ALA A 205 -4.91 -12.77 -2.22
N SER A 206 -4.51 -13.99 -1.86
CA SER A 206 -4.53 -15.15 -2.75
C SER A 206 -4.81 -16.43 -1.98
N ASN A 207 -5.52 -17.37 -2.61
CA ASN A 207 -5.71 -18.73 -2.08
C ASN A 207 -4.59 -19.70 -2.49
N ILE A 208 -3.65 -19.29 -3.34
CA ILE A 208 -2.51 -20.11 -3.75
C ILE A 208 -1.29 -19.69 -2.92
N PRO A 209 -0.68 -20.62 -2.15
CA PRO A 209 0.55 -20.37 -1.42
C PRO A 209 1.66 -19.84 -2.33
N ASP A 210 2.56 -19.03 -1.77
CA ASP A 210 3.72 -18.49 -2.46
C ASP A 210 3.44 -17.66 -3.73
N THR A 211 2.22 -17.15 -3.86
CA THR A 211 1.84 -16.26 -4.96
C THR A 211 2.65 -14.96 -4.90
N LYS A 212 3.41 -14.69 -5.97
CA LYS A 212 4.18 -13.46 -6.13
C LYS A 212 3.32 -12.36 -6.73
N LEU A 213 3.45 -11.16 -6.18
CA LEU A 213 2.81 -9.97 -6.71
C LEU A 213 3.59 -9.42 -7.90
N PHE A 214 2.90 -9.21 -9.01
CA PHE A 214 3.38 -8.47 -10.17
C PHE A 214 2.69 -7.11 -10.23
N ILE A 215 3.48 -6.05 -10.40
CA ILE A 215 3.00 -4.67 -10.52
C ILE A 215 3.37 -4.14 -11.90
N ASN A 216 2.38 -3.71 -12.68
CA ASN A 216 2.56 -3.27 -14.07
C ASN A 216 3.39 -4.28 -14.90
N GLY A 217 3.12 -5.57 -14.71
CA GLY A 217 3.78 -6.68 -15.40
C GLY A 217 5.19 -7.04 -14.91
N LYS A 218 5.71 -6.42 -13.84
CA LYS A 218 7.02 -6.72 -13.25
C LYS A 218 6.88 -7.35 -11.87
N ASP A 219 7.74 -8.31 -11.55
CA ASP A 219 7.81 -8.91 -10.22
C ASP A 219 8.16 -7.84 -9.17
N ALA A 220 7.31 -7.69 -8.15
CA ALA A 220 7.51 -6.76 -7.05
C ALA A 220 8.37 -7.35 -5.91
N ASN A 221 8.78 -8.61 -6.03
CA ASN A 221 9.46 -9.38 -4.99
C ASN A 221 8.67 -9.43 -3.67
N VAL A 222 7.34 -9.43 -3.77
CA VAL A 222 6.41 -9.54 -2.64
C VAL A 222 5.69 -10.88 -2.74
N ASN A 223 5.72 -11.65 -1.64
CA ASN A 223 4.90 -12.85 -1.49
C ASN A 223 3.56 -12.45 -0.85
N ILE A 224 2.44 -12.63 -1.56
CA ILE A 224 1.12 -12.21 -1.09
C ILE A 224 0.76 -12.93 0.21
N SER A 225 1.08 -14.23 0.32
CA SER A 225 0.79 -15.02 1.52
C SER A 225 1.58 -14.56 2.75
N SER A 226 2.70 -13.83 2.57
CA SER A 226 3.48 -13.29 3.68
C SER A 226 2.95 -11.97 4.23
N LEU A 227 1.96 -11.37 3.57
CA LEU A 227 1.30 -10.16 4.04
C LEU A 227 0.27 -10.50 5.12
N GLU A 228 0.07 -9.59 6.07
CA GLU A 228 -1.00 -9.72 7.06
C GLU A 228 -2.36 -9.83 6.34
N GLY A 229 -3.09 -10.91 6.60
CA GLY A 229 -4.37 -11.22 5.92
C GLY A 229 -4.24 -11.56 4.43
N GLY A 230 -3.03 -11.75 3.90
CA GLY A 230 -2.80 -12.04 2.47
C GLY A 230 -3.09 -13.49 2.06
N GLU A 231 -3.15 -14.42 3.01
CA GLU A 231 -3.63 -15.79 2.79
C GLU A 231 -5.16 -15.85 2.90
N MET A 232 -5.83 -16.34 1.86
CA MET A 232 -7.24 -16.71 1.96
C MET A 232 -7.33 -18.12 2.54
N ASN A 233 -7.74 -18.25 3.79
CA ASN A 233 -8.08 -19.54 4.38
C ASN A 233 -9.57 -19.90 4.12
N ASN A 234 -9.96 -21.14 4.36
CA ASN A 234 -11.35 -21.57 4.17
C ASN A 234 -12.35 -20.87 5.11
N GLU A 235 -11.92 -20.20 6.18
CA GLU A 235 -12.78 -19.35 7.01
C GLU A 235 -13.11 -18.01 6.31
N SER A 236 -12.22 -17.51 5.45
CA SER A 236 -12.47 -16.37 4.57
C SER A 236 -13.53 -16.63 3.49
N LEU A 237 -13.75 -17.89 3.10
CA LEU A 237 -14.80 -18.25 2.15
C LEU A 237 -16.21 -18.11 2.71
N PHE A 238 -16.36 -18.02 4.05
CA PHE A 238 -17.66 -17.92 4.73
C PHE A 238 -17.90 -16.57 5.42
N GLY A 239 -17.22 -15.51 4.97
CA GLY A 239 -17.62 -14.13 5.29
C GLY A 239 -16.58 -13.24 5.97
N SER A 240 -15.28 -13.57 5.95
CA SER A 240 -14.27 -12.58 6.32
C SER A 240 -13.96 -11.68 5.12
N SER A 241 -14.17 -10.38 5.29
CA SER A 241 -13.73 -9.35 4.36
C SER A 241 -12.27 -9.57 3.97
N LEU A 242 -11.96 -9.43 2.68
CA LEU A 242 -10.56 -9.30 2.25
C LEU A 242 -9.86 -8.24 3.13
N PRO A 243 -8.55 -8.37 3.41
CA PRO A 243 -7.84 -7.34 4.16
C PRO A 243 -8.07 -5.99 3.48
N ASP A 244 -8.29 -4.91 4.21
CA ASP A 244 -8.57 -3.63 3.56
C ASP A 244 -7.29 -2.80 3.30
N HIS A 245 -6.17 -3.10 3.98
CA HIS A 245 -4.97 -2.24 4.00
C HIS A 245 -3.66 -3.00 4.29
N ASN A 246 -3.33 -4.03 3.51
CA ASN A 246 -2.08 -4.81 3.73
C ASN A 246 -0.97 -4.52 2.70
N PHE A 247 -1.26 -3.72 1.68
CA PHE A 247 -0.31 -3.42 0.62
C PHE A 247 -0.38 -1.97 0.15
N GLY A 248 0.77 -1.29 0.15
CA GLY A 248 0.87 0.11 -0.30
C GLY A 248 2.12 0.83 0.20
N PRO A 249 2.22 2.14 -0.05
CA PRO A 249 1.25 2.93 -0.81
C PRO A 249 1.36 2.75 -2.34
N VAL A 250 0.23 2.75 -3.03
CA VAL A 250 0.08 2.51 -4.48
C VAL A 250 -0.71 3.61 -5.18
N ALA A 251 -0.43 3.85 -6.47
CA ALA A 251 -1.15 4.85 -7.26
C ALA A 251 -2.39 4.28 -7.95
N LYS A 252 -3.43 5.10 -8.12
CA LYS A 252 -4.59 4.76 -8.97
C LYS A 252 -4.15 4.38 -10.39
N GLY A 253 -4.76 3.36 -10.96
CA GLY A 253 -4.43 2.85 -12.29
C GLY A 253 -3.22 1.90 -12.34
N THR A 254 -2.53 1.70 -11.21
CA THR A 254 -1.51 0.65 -11.07
C THR A 254 -2.15 -0.72 -11.32
N SER A 255 -1.51 -1.51 -12.18
CA SER A 255 -1.91 -2.87 -12.48
C SER A 255 -1.30 -3.85 -11.49
N LEU A 256 -2.10 -4.78 -10.98
CA LEU A 256 -1.75 -5.85 -10.06
C LEU A 256 -2.09 -7.20 -10.68
N GLN A 257 -1.23 -8.20 -10.47
CA GLN A 257 -1.47 -9.59 -10.89
C GLN A 257 -0.76 -10.54 -9.93
N GLY A 258 -1.44 -11.59 -9.47
CA GLY A 258 -0.79 -12.68 -8.76
C GLY A 258 -0.22 -13.71 -9.72
N VAL A 259 0.96 -14.24 -9.37
CA VAL A 259 1.69 -15.19 -10.19
C VAL A 259 2.31 -16.26 -9.30
N ALA A 260 1.96 -17.52 -9.53
CA ALA A 260 2.51 -18.65 -8.79
C ALA A 260 3.31 -19.58 -9.70
N LYS A 261 4.28 -20.28 -9.10
CA LYS A 261 5.05 -21.33 -9.76
C LYS A 261 4.62 -22.68 -9.20
N MET A 262 3.92 -23.45 -10.03
CA MET A 262 3.49 -24.80 -9.72
C MET A 262 4.50 -25.82 -10.27
N PRO A 263 4.47 -27.07 -9.80
CA PRO A 263 5.26 -28.15 -10.38
C PRO A 263 5.02 -28.34 -11.88
N TRP A 264 3.78 -28.17 -12.33
CA TRP A 264 3.38 -28.26 -13.75
C TRP A 264 3.57 -26.96 -14.54
N GLY A 265 4.13 -25.92 -13.92
CA GLY A 265 4.46 -24.67 -14.60
C GLY A 265 3.95 -23.40 -13.93
N LYS A 266 4.13 -22.28 -14.62
CA LYS A 266 3.79 -20.95 -14.12
C LYS A 266 2.32 -20.63 -14.41
N ILE A 267 1.57 -20.26 -13.37
CA ILE A 267 0.18 -19.82 -13.47
C ILE A 267 0.05 -18.34 -13.13
N LYS A 268 -0.98 -17.69 -13.68
CA LYS A 268 -1.23 -16.25 -13.52
C LYS A 268 -2.69 -15.98 -13.21
N GLY A 269 -2.92 -15.00 -12.36
CA GLY A 269 -4.25 -14.45 -12.10
C GLY A 269 -4.67 -13.47 -13.17
N GLU A 270 -5.89 -12.96 -13.05
CA GLU A 270 -6.32 -11.82 -13.84
C GLU A 270 -5.50 -10.59 -13.49
N GLU A 271 -5.27 -9.74 -14.49
CA GLU A 271 -4.63 -8.45 -14.28
C GLU A 271 -5.73 -7.44 -13.91
N VAL A 272 -5.65 -6.89 -12.70
CA VAL A 272 -6.62 -5.92 -12.19
C VAL A 272 -5.96 -4.56 -12.03
N LYS A 273 -6.74 -3.48 -12.18
CA LYS A 273 -6.24 -2.10 -12.00
C LYS A 273 -6.82 -1.49 -10.75
N ILE A 274 -5.97 -0.80 -9.99
CA ILE A 274 -6.42 -0.09 -8.80
C ILE A 274 -7.37 1.04 -9.17
N THR A 275 -8.59 0.99 -8.61
CA THR A 275 -9.64 2.01 -8.78
C THR A 275 -9.83 2.80 -7.47
N ALA A 276 -10.75 3.77 -7.48
CA ALA A 276 -11.06 4.56 -6.27
C ALA A 276 -12.13 3.89 -5.39
N ASP A 277 -12.92 2.97 -5.95
CA ASP A 277 -14.11 2.39 -5.31
C ASP A 277 -13.85 0.96 -4.83
N THR A 278 -12.61 0.48 -4.98
CA THR A 278 -12.22 -0.90 -4.65
C THR A 278 -11.02 -0.88 -3.72
N ASN A 279 -11.26 -1.32 -2.49
CA ASN A 279 -10.26 -1.34 -1.43
C ASN A 279 -9.47 -2.65 -1.40
N SER A 280 -9.96 -3.72 -2.01
CA SER A 280 -9.33 -5.04 -1.96
C SER A 280 -9.45 -5.82 -3.26
N TYR A 281 -8.46 -6.68 -3.53
CA TYR A 281 -8.32 -7.43 -4.77
C TYR A 281 -7.95 -8.89 -4.48
N ASP A 282 -8.73 -9.82 -5.03
CA ASP A 282 -8.34 -11.23 -5.13
C ASP A 282 -7.37 -11.38 -6.33
N LEU A 283 -6.13 -11.74 -6.02
CA LEU A 283 -5.07 -11.93 -7.01
C LEU A 283 -4.76 -13.42 -7.23
N THR A 284 -5.68 -14.31 -6.86
CA THR A 284 -5.56 -15.75 -7.05
C THR A 284 -5.23 -16.13 -8.50
N PRO A 285 -4.11 -16.83 -8.73
CA PRO A 285 -3.80 -17.39 -10.04
C PRO A 285 -4.80 -18.49 -10.43
N LYS A 286 -5.28 -18.46 -11.67
CA LYS A 286 -6.19 -19.50 -12.16
C LYS A 286 -5.42 -20.77 -12.53
N ILE A 287 -5.90 -21.90 -12.05
CA ILE A 287 -5.26 -23.21 -12.20
C ILE A 287 -5.73 -23.86 -13.51
N LEU A 288 -4.83 -24.58 -14.20
CA LEU A 288 -5.15 -25.35 -15.42
C LEU A 288 -5.90 -24.55 -16.50
N LEU A 289 -5.56 -23.28 -16.72
CA LEU A 289 -6.04 -22.51 -17.88
C LEU A 289 -5.11 -22.58 -19.09
N ASP A 290 -3.92 -23.16 -18.95
CA ASP A 290 -3.07 -23.45 -20.10
C ASP A 290 -3.73 -24.52 -20.99
N LYS A 291 -3.90 -24.21 -22.28
CA LYS A 291 -4.59 -25.10 -23.22
C LYS A 291 -3.89 -26.45 -23.43
N GLN A 292 -2.57 -26.54 -23.26
CA GLN A 292 -1.88 -27.82 -23.38
C GLN A 292 -2.14 -28.66 -22.13
N GLU A 293 -2.09 -28.04 -20.95
CA GLU A 293 -2.35 -28.74 -19.70
C GLU A 293 -3.81 -29.19 -19.57
N GLN A 294 -4.77 -28.34 -19.97
CA GLN A 294 -6.18 -28.72 -20.09
C GLN A 294 -6.38 -29.97 -20.96
N LYS A 295 -5.71 -30.04 -22.11
CA LYS A 295 -5.82 -31.22 -22.98
C LYS A 295 -5.30 -32.49 -22.31
N LYS A 296 -4.20 -32.41 -21.54
CA LYS A 296 -3.66 -33.57 -20.81
C LYS A 296 -4.63 -34.02 -19.73
N VAL A 297 -5.14 -33.09 -18.93
CA VAL A 297 -6.07 -33.36 -17.82
C VAL A 297 -7.42 -33.86 -18.34
N THR A 298 -8.01 -33.22 -19.36
CA THR A 298 -9.25 -33.70 -20.01
C THR A 298 -9.07 -35.12 -20.53
N LYS A 299 -7.95 -35.42 -21.20
CA LYS A 299 -7.67 -36.77 -21.68
C LYS A 299 -7.56 -37.79 -20.53
N LEU A 300 -6.92 -37.41 -19.42
CA LEU A 300 -6.81 -38.26 -18.23
C LEU A 300 -8.19 -38.59 -17.66
N ILE A 301 -9.02 -37.57 -17.40
CA ILE A 301 -10.38 -37.72 -16.85
C ILE A 301 -11.23 -38.60 -17.76
N ASN A 302 -11.23 -38.32 -19.07
CA ASN A 302 -11.99 -39.07 -20.06
C ASN A 302 -11.59 -40.54 -20.13
N ASN A 303 -10.28 -40.80 -20.11
CA ASN A 303 -9.77 -42.17 -20.10
C ASN A 303 -10.10 -42.87 -18.79
N TYR A 304 -9.99 -42.19 -17.65
CA TYR A 304 -10.34 -42.74 -16.36
C TYR A 304 -11.79 -43.23 -16.32
N HIS A 305 -12.77 -42.42 -16.74
CA HIS A 305 -14.17 -42.87 -16.74
C HIS A 305 -14.42 -44.03 -17.70
N LYS A 306 -13.77 -44.04 -18.88
CA LYS A 306 -13.85 -45.17 -19.83
C LYS A 306 -13.25 -46.44 -19.24
N ASP A 307 -12.07 -46.33 -18.62
CA ASP A 307 -11.37 -47.44 -17.98
C ASP A 307 -12.17 -47.97 -16.77
N LYS A 308 -12.76 -47.08 -15.95
CA LYS A 308 -13.65 -47.44 -14.83
C LYS A 308 -14.90 -48.16 -15.31
N MET A 309 -15.61 -47.64 -16.31
CA MET A 309 -16.78 -48.30 -16.89
C MET A 309 -16.42 -49.69 -17.45
N THR A 310 -15.29 -49.79 -18.16
CA THR A 310 -14.80 -51.08 -18.68
C THR A 310 -14.50 -52.06 -17.55
N ALA A 311 -13.86 -51.58 -16.46
CA ALA A 311 -13.56 -52.39 -15.29
C ALA A 311 -14.83 -52.90 -14.58
N LEU A 312 -15.86 -52.06 -14.44
CA LEU A 312 -17.14 -52.43 -13.84
C LEU A 312 -17.91 -53.44 -14.70
N VAL A 313 -18.07 -53.17 -16.00
CA VAL A 313 -18.80 -54.06 -16.93
C VAL A 313 -18.15 -55.43 -17.03
N ASN A 314 -16.81 -55.49 -17.09
CA ASN A 314 -16.07 -56.75 -17.18
C ASN A 314 -15.79 -57.39 -15.81
N LEU A 315 -16.11 -56.68 -14.72
CA LEU A 315 -15.69 -57.01 -13.37
C LEU A 315 -14.17 -57.31 -13.29
N ASP A 316 -13.34 -56.50 -13.95
CA ASP A 316 -11.87 -56.68 -14.02
C ASP A 316 -11.14 -55.37 -13.73
N ASP A 317 -10.48 -55.30 -12.57
CA ASP A 317 -9.75 -54.14 -12.09
C ASP A 317 -8.45 -53.87 -12.86
N LYS A 318 -8.01 -54.79 -13.74
CA LYS A 318 -6.82 -54.59 -14.59
C LYS A 318 -6.97 -53.46 -15.60
N HIS A 319 -8.20 -53.08 -15.91
CA HIS A 319 -8.47 -51.92 -16.76
C HIS A 319 -8.18 -50.59 -16.07
N LEU A 320 -8.11 -50.55 -14.73
CA LEU A 320 -7.88 -49.34 -13.94
C LEU A 320 -6.41 -48.88 -14.05
N LYS A 321 -6.21 -47.71 -14.68
CA LYS A 321 -4.91 -47.09 -14.97
C LYS A 321 -4.86 -45.64 -14.48
N ASN A 322 -3.64 -45.14 -14.24
CA ASN A 322 -3.37 -43.73 -13.87
C ASN A 322 -4.15 -43.26 -12.63
N LEU A 323 -4.22 -44.12 -11.63
CA LEU A 323 -4.91 -43.90 -10.37
C LEU A 323 -3.92 -43.95 -9.21
N SER A 324 -4.21 -43.25 -8.13
CA SER A 324 -3.50 -43.48 -6.87
C SER A 324 -3.78 -44.90 -6.35
N ASN A 325 -2.83 -45.46 -5.61
CA ASN A 325 -2.94 -46.84 -5.11
C ASN A 325 -4.14 -47.04 -4.18
N SER A 326 -4.42 -46.04 -3.33
CA SER A 326 -5.59 -46.00 -2.45
C SER A 326 -6.88 -46.05 -3.25
N PHE A 327 -7.00 -45.21 -4.27
CA PHE A 327 -8.23 -45.11 -5.04
C PHE A 327 -8.48 -46.33 -5.91
N LYS A 328 -7.42 -46.85 -6.56
CA LYS A 328 -7.49 -48.12 -7.28
C LYS A 328 -7.99 -49.25 -6.38
N LYS A 329 -7.48 -49.33 -5.14
CA LYS A 329 -7.91 -50.35 -4.17
C LYS A 329 -9.39 -50.20 -3.80
N SER A 330 -9.90 -48.98 -3.68
CA SER A 330 -11.32 -48.70 -3.41
C SER A 330 -12.21 -49.27 -4.51
N ILE A 331 -11.94 -48.93 -5.77
CA ILE A 331 -12.71 -49.42 -6.93
C ILE A 331 -12.56 -50.95 -7.08
N SER A 332 -11.36 -51.49 -6.85
CA SER A 332 -11.13 -52.95 -6.93
C SER A 332 -11.95 -53.72 -5.88
N LYS A 333 -12.17 -53.11 -4.71
CA LYS A 333 -13.05 -53.67 -3.67
C LYS A 333 -14.51 -53.67 -4.12
N GLU A 334 -14.98 -52.60 -4.75
CA GLU A 334 -16.33 -52.53 -5.34
C GLU A 334 -16.53 -53.65 -6.37
N ILE A 335 -15.58 -53.81 -7.30
CA ILE A 335 -15.60 -54.90 -8.30
C ILE A 335 -15.65 -56.29 -7.63
N THR A 336 -14.87 -56.49 -6.57
CA THR A 336 -14.86 -57.76 -5.83
C THR A 336 -16.20 -58.03 -5.15
N GLN A 337 -16.77 -57.01 -4.50
CA GLN A 337 -18.09 -57.12 -3.86
C GLN A 337 -19.21 -57.35 -4.88
N ALA A 338 -19.11 -56.77 -6.07
CA ALA A 338 -20.07 -57.03 -7.14
C ALA A 338 -20.03 -58.51 -7.58
N LYS A 339 -18.84 -59.10 -7.72
CA LYS A 339 -18.69 -60.55 -7.99
C LYS A 339 -19.31 -61.41 -6.90
N GLU A 340 -19.03 -61.10 -5.64
CA GLU A 340 -19.53 -61.85 -4.49
C GLU A 340 -21.06 -61.79 -4.35
N ASN A 341 -21.66 -60.66 -4.74
CA ASN A 341 -23.10 -60.42 -4.63
C ASN A 341 -23.87 -60.68 -5.94
N GLU A 342 -23.23 -61.30 -6.94
CA GLU A 342 -23.82 -61.56 -8.27
C GLU A 342 -24.40 -60.30 -8.94
N ARG A 343 -23.74 -59.15 -8.73
CA ARG A 343 -24.10 -57.89 -9.36
C ARG A 343 -23.38 -57.76 -10.69
N THR A 344 -24.06 -57.17 -11.67
CA THR A 344 -23.50 -56.89 -12.99
C THR A 344 -23.76 -55.46 -13.38
N TYR A 345 -22.92 -54.91 -14.24
CA TYR A 345 -23.03 -53.55 -14.73
C TYR A 345 -23.14 -53.56 -16.25
N ALA A 346 -23.92 -52.63 -16.80
CA ALA A 346 -23.88 -52.33 -18.22
C ALA A 346 -23.93 -50.82 -18.42
N GLY A 347 -23.26 -50.35 -19.46
CA GLY A 347 -23.19 -48.93 -19.73
C GLY A 347 -22.05 -48.56 -20.66
N LYS A 348 -22.01 -47.28 -21.02
CA LYS A 348 -20.91 -46.64 -21.74
C LYS A 348 -20.82 -45.18 -21.35
N VAL A 349 -19.59 -44.67 -21.33
CA VAL A 349 -19.37 -43.23 -21.21
C VAL A 349 -19.62 -42.58 -22.55
N LEU A 350 -20.47 -41.56 -22.57
CA LEU A 350 -20.87 -40.80 -23.77
C LEU A 350 -20.09 -39.49 -23.88
N GLY A 351 -19.72 -38.89 -22.75
CA GLY A 351 -19.01 -37.64 -22.75
C GLY A 351 -18.73 -37.09 -21.36
N THR A 352 -18.12 -35.92 -21.31
CA THR A 352 -17.88 -35.15 -20.08
C THR A 352 -17.95 -33.67 -20.36
N ARG A 353 -18.41 -32.88 -19.39
CA ARG A 353 -18.17 -31.43 -19.32
C ARG A 353 -17.31 -31.14 -18.09
N ILE A 354 -16.22 -30.39 -18.28
CA ILE A 354 -15.22 -30.13 -17.23
C ILE A 354 -15.10 -28.62 -17.05
N ASP A 355 -15.36 -28.10 -15.84
CA ASP A 355 -15.29 -26.66 -15.56
C ASP A 355 -13.97 -26.28 -14.90
N TYR A 356 -12.99 -25.90 -15.73
CA TYR A 356 -11.67 -25.47 -15.27
C TYR A 356 -11.68 -24.12 -14.52
N SER A 357 -12.74 -23.30 -14.66
CA SER A 357 -12.81 -22.04 -13.92
C SER A 357 -13.03 -22.24 -12.42
N LYS A 358 -13.56 -23.40 -12.03
CA LYS A 358 -13.80 -23.82 -10.65
C LYS A 358 -12.73 -24.79 -10.12
N ALA A 359 -11.61 -24.95 -10.83
CA ALA A 359 -10.51 -25.79 -10.36
C ALA A 359 -9.89 -25.19 -9.09
N PHE A 360 -9.73 -26.02 -8.06
CA PHE A 360 -9.20 -25.64 -6.75
C PHE A 360 -7.89 -26.37 -6.47
N TYR A 361 -6.88 -25.65 -5.96
CA TYR A 361 -5.58 -26.22 -5.60
C TYR A 361 -5.50 -26.40 -4.09
N GLU A 362 -4.92 -27.51 -3.67
CA GLU A 362 -4.48 -27.71 -2.30
C GLU A 362 -3.12 -28.41 -2.26
N GLU A 363 -2.33 -28.06 -1.24
CA GLU A 363 -1.12 -28.79 -0.87
C GLU A 363 -1.46 -29.76 0.24
N GLY A 364 -1.31 -31.06 -0.03
CA GLY A 364 -1.51 -32.10 0.97
C GLY A 364 -0.20 -32.50 1.65
N GLU A 365 -0.33 -33.44 2.59
CA GLU A 365 0.79 -33.91 3.42
C GLU A 365 2.00 -34.35 2.58
N GLY A 366 3.20 -33.97 3.04
CA GLY A 366 4.45 -34.32 2.38
C GLY A 366 4.76 -33.53 1.10
N GLY A 367 4.11 -32.38 0.89
CA GLY A 367 4.31 -31.55 -0.30
C GLY A 367 3.64 -32.12 -1.55
N ARG A 368 2.57 -32.90 -1.37
CA ARG A 368 1.80 -33.48 -2.48
C ARG A 368 0.87 -32.40 -3.03
N HIS A 369 0.76 -32.32 -4.35
CA HIS A 369 -0.01 -31.26 -5.00
C HIS A 369 -1.29 -31.83 -5.60
N TYR A 370 -2.43 -31.29 -5.19
CA TYR A 370 -3.73 -31.72 -5.68
C TYR A 370 -4.49 -30.60 -6.37
N VAL A 371 -5.31 -31.00 -7.34
CA VAL A 371 -6.29 -30.13 -7.97
C VAL A 371 -7.63 -30.84 -8.02
N THR A 372 -8.66 -30.22 -7.43
CA THR A 372 -10.05 -30.70 -7.51
C THR A 372 -10.78 -29.92 -8.58
N ILE A 373 -11.51 -30.64 -9.46
CA ILE A 373 -12.23 -30.04 -10.59
C ILE A 373 -13.65 -30.63 -10.66
N PRO A 374 -14.69 -29.80 -10.74
CA PRO A 374 -16.04 -30.28 -10.98
C PRO A 374 -16.20 -30.74 -12.43
N ILE A 375 -16.93 -31.84 -12.61
CA ILE A 375 -17.23 -32.46 -13.90
C ILE A 375 -18.70 -32.91 -13.97
N GLU A 376 -19.28 -32.91 -15.16
CA GLU A 376 -20.53 -33.59 -15.47
C GLU A 376 -20.21 -34.79 -16.35
N LEU A 377 -20.51 -35.99 -15.88
CA LEU A 377 -20.32 -37.23 -16.60
C LEU A 377 -21.60 -37.60 -17.33
N HIS A 378 -21.53 -37.69 -18.66
CA HIS A 378 -22.63 -38.16 -19.49
C HIS A 378 -22.41 -39.63 -19.82
N ARG A 379 -23.35 -40.49 -19.43
CA ARG A 379 -23.23 -41.94 -19.64
C ARG A 379 -24.58 -42.62 -19.85
N THR A 380 -24.54 -43.83 -20.40
CA THR A 380 -25.59 -44.81 -20.15
C THR A 380 -25.12 -45.77 -19.07
N TYR A 381 -25.99 -46.11 -18.12
CA TYR A 381 -25.61 -46.96 -16.99
C TYR A 381 -26.80 -47.74 -16.44
N VAL A 382 -26.53 -48.93 -15.91
CA VAL A 382 -27.42 -49.69 -15.04
C VAL A 382 -26.59 -50.66 -14.19
N GLU A 383 -26.85 -50.68 -12.89
CA GLU A 383 -26.42 -51.75 -11.99
C GLU A 383 -27.56 -52.76 -11.86
N ARG A 384 -27.27 -54.04 -12.12
CA ARG A 384 -28.24 -55.12 -12.06
C ARG A 384 -27.90 -56.08 -10.93
N TYR A 385 -28.93 -56.38 -10.14
CA TYR A 385 -28.91 -57.35 -9.06
C TYR A 385 -30.22 -58.17 -9.09
N PHE A 386 -30.50 -58.95 -8.04
CA PHE A 386 -31.60 -59.92 -8.02
C PHE A 386 -32.97 -59.35 -8.43
N PHE A 387 -33.26 -58.08 -8.13
CA PHE A 387 -34.58 -57.47 -8.34
C PHE A 387 -34.75 -56.78 -9.70
N ASN A 388 -33.68 -56.54 -10.46
CA ASN A 388 -33.69 -55.74 -11.70
C ASN A 388 -32.78 -56.31 -12.80
N LYS A 389 -32.69 -57.64 -12.90
CA LYS A 389 -31.79 -58.32 -13.86
C LYS A 389 -32.00 -57.95 -15.33
N ASP A 390 -33.21 -57.58 -15.71
CA ASP A 390 -33.58 -57.29 -17.10
C ASP A 390 -33.67 -55.78 -17.39
N GLU A 391 -33.25 -54.92 -16.45
CA GLU A 391 -33.31 -53.47 -16.64
C GLU A 391 -32.33 -53.01 -17.74
N GLU A 392 -32.83 -52.18 -18.66
CA GLU A 392 -32.02 -51.59 -19.73
C GLU A 392 -31.17 -50.43 -19.20
N THR A 393 -30.10 -50.09 -19.92
CA THR A 393 -29.29 -48.92 -19.57
C THR A 393 -30.08 -47.64 -19.78
N THR A 394 -30.09 -46.74 -18.81
CA THR A 394 -30.66 -45.40 -18.95
C THR A 394 -29.56 -44.38 -19.18
N GLU A 395 -29.86 -43.35 -19.96
CA GLU A 395 -28.99 -42.19 -20.13
C GLU A 395 -29.11 -41.27 -18.91
N GLU A 396 -27.97 -40.89 -18.34
CA GLU A 396 -27.91 -40.04 -17.16
C GLU A 396 -26.73 -39.05 -17.22
N TYR A 397 -26.87 -37.99 -16.43
CA TYR A 397 -25.85 -36.96 -16.22
C TYR A 397 -25.53 -36.93 -14.73
N GLU A 398 -24.27 -37.20 -14.39
CA GLU A 398 -23.81 -37.26 -13.00
C GLU A 398 -22.85 -36.11 -12.71
N ASN A 399 -23.16 -35.32 -11.68
CA ASN A 399 -22.29 -34.25 -11.21
C ASN A 399 -21.27 -34.81 -10.22
N LEU A 400 -19.99 -34.66 -10.54
CA LEU A 400 -18.88 -35.23 -9.77
C LEU A 400 -17.82 -34.16 -9.52
N GLU A 401 -17.00 -34.38 -8.51
CA GLU A 401 -15.70 -33.74 -8.33
C GLU A 401 -14.60 -34.78 -8.51
N ILE A 402 -13.62 -34.46 -9.37
CA ILE A 402 -12.43 -35.28 -9.54
C ILE A 402 -11.26 -34.61 -8.84
N LYS A 403 -10.66 -35.32 -7.91
CA LYS A 403 -9.39 -34.93 -7.28
C LYS A 403 -8.24 -35.55 -8.05
N LEU A 404 -7.38 -34.69 -8.58
CA LEU A 404 -6.18 -35.06 -9.31
C LEU A 404 -4.95 -34.84 -8.45
N GLU A 405 -3.95 -35.70 -8.57
CA GLU A 405 -2.63 -35.51 -7.98
C GLU A 405 -1.59 -35.31 -9.10
N TYR A 406 -0.70 -34.33 -8.92
CA TYR A 406 0.48 -34.19 -9.76
C TYR A 406 1.69 -34.88 -9.13
N ILE A 407 2.22 -35.88 -9.83
CA ILE A 407 3.43 -36.59 -9.43
C ILE A 407 4.64 -35.86 -10.03
N SER A 408 5.25 -34.97 -9.23
CA SER A 408 6.32 -34.08 -9.68
C SER A 408 7.51 -34.80 -10.32
N ASP A 409 7.96 -35.93 -9.74
CA ASP A 409 9.12 -36.69 -10.24
C ASP A 409 8.86 -37.35 -11.60
N GLU A 410 7.59 -37.61 -11.93
CA GLU A 410 7.17 -38.25 -13.17
C GLU A 410 6.53 -37.27 -14.15
N GLU A 411 6.41 -35.99 -13.76
CA GLU A 411 5.74 -34.92 -14.48
C GLU A 411 4.34 -35.31 -15.02
N LYS A 412 3.58 -36.10 -14.25
CA LYS A 412 2.30 -36.67 -14.69
C LYS A 412 1.17 -36.43 -13.69
N TRP A 413 -0.04 -36.35 -14.23
CA TRP A 413 -1.27 -36.36 -13.44
C TRP A 413 -1.80 -37.80 -13.26
N ILE A 414 -2.37 -38.06 -12.09
CA ILE A 414 -3.17 -39.25 -11.81
C ILE A 414 -4.49 -38.83 -11.14
N VAL A 415 -5.49 -39.70 -11.22
CA VAL A 415 -6.75 -39.51 -10.48
C VAL A 415 -6.57 -40.09 -9.07
N ASP A 416 -6.77 -39.25 -8.05
CA ASP A 416 -6.65 -39.65 -6.65
C ASP A 416 -8.00 -39.91 -5.98
N ASN A 417 -9.07 -39.24 -6.41
CA ASN A 417 -10.41 -39.49 -5.88
C ASN A 417 -11.51 -39.03 -6.85
N GLU A 418 -12.71 -39.55 -6.64
CA GLU A 418 -13.95 -39.12 -7.27
C GLU A 418 -15.05 -39.08 -6.21
N GLU A 419 -15.77 -37.97 -6.13
CA GLU A 419 -16.88 -37.79 -5.21
C GLU A 419 -18.11 -37.24 -5.94
N THR A 420 -19.30 -37.64 -5.50
CA THR A 420 -20.54 -37.06 -6.02
C THR A 420 -20.68 -35.63 -5.52
N HIS A 421 -20.84 -34.70 -6.46
CA HIS A 421 -21.02 -33.30 -6.14
C HIS A 421 -22.50 -33.02 -5.85
N TYR A 422 -22.86 -33.01 -4.57
CA TYR A 422 -24.20 -32.65 -4.11
C TYR A 422 -24.39 -31.11 -4.08
N ALA A 423 -24.21 -30.42 -5.21
CA ALA A 423 -24.61 -29.02 -5.30
C ALA A 423 -26.14 -28.92 -5.27
N THR A 424 -26.67 -28.31 -4.22
CA THR A 424 -28.07 -27.87 -4.14
C THR A 424 -28.32 -26.80 -5.20
N SER A 425 -28.92 -27.17 -6.34
CA SER A 425 -29.53 -26.25 -7.30
C SER A 425 -28.74 -24.95 -7.56
N ASP A 426 -27.44 -25.05 -7.77
CA ASP A 426 -26.62 -23.88 -8.09
C ASP A 426 -26.89 -23.53 -9.55
N ASP A 427 -27.54 -22.40 -9.78
CA ASP A 427 -27.87 -21.91 -11.11
C ASP A 427 -26.62 -21.70 -12.00
N ASP A 428 -25.39 -21.83 -11.48
CA ASP A 428 -24.14 -21.60 -12.21
C ASP A 428 -23.27 -22.86 -12.44
N TYR A 429 -23.81 -24.07 -12.30
CA TYR A 429 -23.06 -25.30 -12.60
C TYR A 429 -22.80 -25.46 -14.11
N MET A 430 -21.53 -25.64 -14.50
CA MET A 430 -21.10 -25.83 -15.90
C MET A 430 -21.52 -24.70 -16.88
N LYS A 431 -21.72 -23.47 -16.39
CA LYS A 431 -22.09 -22.31 -17.23
C LYS A 431 -20.91 -21.42 -17.63
N SER A 432 -19.71 -21.73 -17.12
CA SER A 432 -18.50 -20.96 -17.37
C SER A 432 -18.02 -21.06 -18.82
N LYS A 433 -17.28 -20.04 -19.30
CA LYS A 433 -16.70 -20.05 -20.67
C LYS A 433 -15.50 -20.98 -20.78
N GLU A 434 -14.93 -21.36 -19.65
CA GLU A 434 -13.79 -22.27 -19.51
C GLU A 434 -14.22 -23.74 -19.43
N VAL A 435 -15.52 -24.04 -19.61
CA VAL A 435 -16.04 -25.41 -19.69
C VAL A 435 -15.54 -26.07 -20.97
N VAL A 436 -14.96 -27.25 -20.82
CA VAL A 436 -14.53 -28.11 -21.94
C VAL A 436 -15.47 -29.30 -22.03
N GLU A 437 -16.16 -29.41 -23.16
CA GLU A 437 -17.07 -30.51 -23.47
C GLU A 437 -16.38 -31.53 -24.40
N THR A 438 -16.60 -32.81 -24.12
CA THR A 438 -16.19 -33.90 -25.00
C THR A 438 -17.31 -34.91 -25.17
N GLU A 439 -17.54 -35.35 -26.40
CA GLU A 439 -18.42 -36.47 -26.77
C GLU A 439 -17.58 -37.61 -27.37
N PHE A 440 -18.03 -38.87 -27.23
CA PHE A 440 -17.26 -40.07 -27.61
C PHE A 440 -17.91 -40.96 -28.67
#